data_AF-A0A1D7YBZ0-F1
#
_entry.id   AF-A0A1D7YBZ0-F1
#
_cell.length_a   1.000
_cell.length_b   1.000
_cell.length_c   1.000
_cell.angle_alpha   90.00
_cell.angle_beta   90.00
_cell.angle_gamma   90.00
#
_symmetry.space_group_name_H-M   'P 1'
#
loop_
_entity.id
_entity.type
_entity.pdbx_description
1 polymer ?
#
loop_
_entity_poly.entity_id
_entity_poly.type
_entity_poly.pdbx_seq_one_letter_code
_entity_poly.pdbx_strand_id
1 'polypeptide(L)'
;MPTRPGATAVVDERPWYAANELLAFLLELAALACLGWWGFTVGAGAALHVLLGVGTPLLAIVLWALFAAPRARLRPRLPLVLVVKAVVLGGGATALYGVGHPVTAAAMAVVVVANTALAETFRRTPPAEPAA
;
A
#
# COMPACT_ATOMS: atom_id res chain seq x y z
N MET A 1 -22.58 6.69 41.74
CA MET A 1 -21.72 5.67 41.11
C MET A 1 -21.82 5.83 39.60
N PRO A 2 -20.85 6.43 38.90
CA PRO A 2 -20.94 6.57 37.45
C PRO A 2 -20.71 5.21 36.77
N THR A 3 -21.72 4.73 36.05
CA THR A 3 -21.67 3.58 35.14
C THR A 3 -20.72 3.90 34.00
N ARG A 4 -19.65 3.11 33.81
CA ARG A 4 -18.72 3.24 32.66
C ARG A 4 -19.50 3.06 31.35
N PRO A 5 -19.62 4.08 30.49
CA PRO A 5 -20.14 3.88 29.14
C PRO A 5 -19.08 3.16 28.29
N GLY A 6 -19.50 2.12 27.55
CA GLY A 6 -18.90 1.80 26.24
C GLY A 6 -17.69 0.88 26.21
N ALA A 7 -17.71 -0.28 26.88
CA ALA A 7 -16.80 -1.38 26.52
C ALA A 7 -17.05 -1.93 25.09
N THR A 8 -18.16 -1.53 24.46
CA THR A 8 -18.57 -1.89 23.09
C THR A 8 -18.25 -0.82 22.04
N ALA A 9 -17.67 0.32 22.41
CA ALA A 9 -17.29 1.37 21.45
C ALA A 9 -16.10 0.99 20.56
N VAL A 10 -15.44 -0.15 20.83
CA VAL A 10 -14.20 -0.57 20.15
C VAL A 10 -14.47 -1.23 18.79
N VAL A 11 -15.73 -1.50 18.42
CA VAL A 11 -16.07 -2.14 17.12
C VAL A 11 -16.99 -1.28 16.26
N ASP A 12 -17.02 0.04 16.48
CA ASP A 12 -17.73 0.98 15.59
C ASP A 12 -16.77 1.92 14.85
N GLU A 13 -15.62 1.36 14.45
CA GLU A 13 -14.69 1.99 13.52
C GLU A 13 -15.13 1.67 12.10
N ARG A 14 -16.22 2.30 11.64
CA ARG A 14 -16.72 2.33 10.25
C ARG A 14 -16.25 1.13 9.39
N PRO A 15 -17.03 0.03 9.25
CA PRO A 15 -16.56 -1.23 8.65
C PRO A 15 -15.95 -1.09 7.24
N TRP A 16 -16.34 -0.06 6.50
CA TRP A 16 -15.75 0.28 5.20
C TRP A 16 -14.27 0.72 5.29
N TYR A 17 -13.86 1.36 6.39
CA TYR A 17 -12.47 1.78 6.63
C TYR A 17 -11.58 0.56 6.88
N ALA A 18 -12.04 -0.37 7.74
CA ALA A 18 -11.35 -1.64 7.96
C ALA A 18 -11.25 -2.46 6.66
N ALA A 19 -12.30 -2.48 5.84
CA ALA A 19 -12.26 -3.14 4.53
C ALA A 19 -11.26 -2.48 3.57
N ASN A 20 -11.17 -1.14 3.56
CA ASN A 20 -10.18 -0.40 2.77
C ASN A 20 -8.74 -0.68 3.22
N GLU A 21 -8.48 -0.74 4.52
CA GLU A 21 -7.15 -1.09 5.06
C GLU A 21 -6.78 -2.54 4.75
N LEU A 22 -7.72 -3.49 4.86
CA LEU A 22 -7.48 -4.88 4.47
C LEU A 22 -7.19 -4.98 2.97
N LEU A 23 -7.96 -4.28 2.13
CA LEU A 23 -7.72 -4.23 0.69
C LEU A 23 -6.34 -3.64 0.39
N ALA A 24 -5.97 -2.55 1.06
CA ALA A 24 -4.64 -1.96 0.95
C ALA A 24 -3.56 -3.01 1.23
N PHE A 25 -3.65 -3.71 2.37
CA PHE A 25 -2.73 -4.77 2.79
C PHE A 25 -2.58 -5.89 1.74
N LEU A 26 -3.69 -6.37 1.19
CA LEU A 26 -3.67 -7.41 0.16
C LEU A 26 -2.98 -6.92 -1.12
N LEU A 27 -3.18 -5.66 -1.51
CA LEU A 27 -2.48 -5.05 -2.64
C LEU A 27 -0.98 -4.91 -2.37
N GLU A 28 -0.57 -4.64 -1.12
CA GLU A 28 0.84 -4.61 -0.71
C GLU A 28 1.50 -5.98 -0.93
N LEU A 29 0.86 -7.05 -0.44
CA LEU A 29 1.33 -8.43 -0.59
C LEU A 29 1.41 -8.85 -2.06
N ALA A 30 0.37 -8.52 -2.84
CA ALA A 30 0.36 -8.79 -4.27
C ALA A 30 1.52 -8.09 -4.99
N ALA A 31 1.80 -6.82 -4.65
CA ALA A 31 2.87 -6.06 -5.29
C ALA A 31 4.25 -6.68 -5.01
N LEU A 32 4.49 -7.09 -3.76
CA LEU A 32 5.73 -7.75 -3.37
C LEU A 32 5.90 -9.11 -4.06
N ALA A 33 4.83 -9.89 -4.17
CA ALA A 33 4.86 -11.16 -4.89
C ALA A 33 5.16 -10.96 -6.38
N CYS A 34 4.56 -9.97 -7.02
CA CYS A 34 4.80 -9.65 -8.43
C CYS A 34 6.22 -9.13 -8.68
N LEU A 35 6.75 -8.28 -7.79
CA LEU A 35 8.15 -7.81 -7.88
C LEU A 35 9.15 -8.95 -7.72
N GLY A 36 8.90 -9.86 -6.78
CA GLY A 36 9.73 -11.05 -6.61
C GLY A 36 9.68 -11.97 -7.84
N TRP A 37 8.47 -12.30 -8.31
CA TRP A 37 8.28 -13.14 -9.49
C TRP A 37 8.94 -12.55 -10.74
N TRP A 38 8.75 -11.26 -11.00
CA TRP A 38 9.42 -10.57 -12.10
C TRP A 38 10.95 -10.60 -11.95
N GLY A 39 11.46 -10.35 -10.75
CA GLY A 39 12.90 -10.40 -10.50
C GLY A 39 13.51 -11.81 -10.71
N PHE A 40 12.76 -12.88 -10.44
CA PHE A 40 13.20 -14.25 -10.74
C PHE A 40 13.05 -14.63 -12.23
N THR A 41 12.30 -13.85 -13.02
CA THR A 41 12.08 -14.14 -14.45
C THR A 41 12.96 -13.28 -15.37
N VAL A 42 13.55 -12.19 -14.88
CA VAL A 42 14.41 -11.29 -15.66
C VAL A 42 15.89 -11.62 -15.48
N GLY A 43 16.61 -11.71 -16.60
CA GLY A 43 18.06 -11.87 -16.66
C GLY A 43 18.53 -13.31 -16.90
N ALA A 44 19.85 -13.47 -17.08
CA ALA A 44 20.49 -14.77 -17.28
C ALA A 44 21.42 -15.11 -16.10
N GLY A 45 21.20 -16.26 -15.48
CA GLY A 45 22.04 -16.80 -14.40
C GLY A 45 21.43 -16.70 -13.01
N ALA A 46 21.64 -17.76 -12.22
CA ALA A 46 21.03 -17.93 -10.90
C ALA A 46 21.34 -16.78 -9.92
N ALA A 47 22.55 -16.22 -9.97
CA ALA A 47 22.93 -15.09 -9.11
C ALA A 47 22.12 -13.82 -9.40
N LEU A 48 21.85 -13.54 -10.67
CA LEU A 48 21.10 -12.35 -11.08
C LEU A 48 19.61 -12.50 -10.75
N HIS A 49 19.06 -13.72 -10.91
CA HIS A 49 17.69 -14.05 -10.49
C HIS A 49 17.49 -13.90 -8.98
N VAL A 50 18.45 -14.36 -8.16
CA VAL A 50 18.37 -14.16 -6.70
C VAL A 50 18.49 -12.68 -6.36
N LEU A 51 19.43 -11.96 -6.99
CA LEU A 51 19.62 -10.53 -6.73
C LEU A 51 18.37 -9.72 -7.07
N LEU A 52 17.75 -9.94 -8.23
CA LEU A 52 16.56 -9.23 -8.65
C LEU A 52 15.30 -9.77 -7.94
N GLY A 53 15.13 -11.09 -7.85
CA GLY A 53 13.96 -11.71 -7.22
C GLY A 53 13.85 -11.42 -5.72
N VAL A 54 14.97 -11.23 -5.03
CA VAL A 54 14.99 -10.91 -3.59
C VAL A 54 15.27 -9.43 -3.35
N GLY A 55 16.20 -8.84 -4.09
CA GLY A 55 16.59 -7.44 -3.91
C GLY A 55 15.48 -6.46 -4.27
N THR A 56 14.70 -6.72 -5.32
CA THR A 56 13.59 -5.83 -5.71
C THR A 56 12.48 -5.74 -4.65
N PRO A 57 11.92 -6.86 -4.14
CA PRO A 57 10.94 -6.79 -3.05
C PRO A 57 11.54 -6.26 -1.74
N LEU A 58 12.80 -6.56 -1.42
CA LEU A 58 13.49 -5.96 -0.26
C LEU A 58 13.57 -4.44 -0.37
N LEU A 59 13.97 -3.92 -1.52
CA LEU A 59 14.06 -2.47 -1.75
C LEU A 59 12.69 -1.81 -1.58
N ALA A 60 11.64 -2.44 -2.12
CA ALA A 60 10.26 -1.99 -1.96
C ALA A 60 9.84 -1.94 -0.49
N ILE A 61 10.12 -3.00 0.29
CA ILE A 61 9.84 -3.04 1.74
C ILE A 61 10.57 -1.93 2.48
N VAL A 62 11.86 -1.71 2.20
CA VAL A 62 12.66 -0.68 2.87
C VAL A 62 12.12 0.72 2.57
N LEU A 63 11.86 1.04 1.30
CA LEU A 63 11.28 2.31 0.90
C LEU A 63 9.92 2.53 1.57
N TRP A 64 9.09 1.48 1.65
CA TRP A 64 7.81 1.56 2.32
C TRP A 64 7.93 1.83 3.81
N ALA A 65 8.73 1.03 4.51
CA ALA A 65 8.95 1.16 5.95
C ALA A 65 9.50 2.55 6.32
N LEU A 66 10.31 3.14 5.44
CA LEU A 66 10.93 4.42 5.69
C LEU A 66 9.98 5.61 5.48
N PHE A 67 9.12 5.56 4.46
CA PHE A 67 8.36 6.72 4.01
C PHE A 67 6.83 6.58 4.05
N ALA A 68 6.28 5.38 3.84
CA ALA A 68 4.85 5.19 3.61
C ALA A 68 4.13 4.35 4.69
N ALA A 69 4.87 3.73 5.61
CA ALA A 69 4.28 2.99 6.73
C ALA A 69 3.51 3.92 7.72
N PRO A 70 2.49 3.42 8.43
CA PRO A 70 1.77 4.19 9.47
C PRO A 70 2.70 4.72 10.57
N ARG A 71 3.78 3.98 10.86
CA ARG A 71 4.90 4.38 11.71
C ARG A 71 6.17 4.67 10.91
N ALA A 72 6.04 5.26 9.73
CA ALA A 72 7.18 5.60 8.89
C ALA A 72 8.23 6.36 9.70
N ARG A 73 9.48 5.89 9.60
CA ARG A 73 10.60 6.42 10.40
C ARG A 73 10.90 7.85 10.02
N LEU A 74 10.75 8.16 8.73
CA LEU A 74 10.66 9.51 8.24
C LEU A 74 9.16 9.85 8.21
N ARG A 75 8.76 10.99 8.76
CA ARG A 75 7.39 11.52 8.64
C ARG A 75 7.35 12.56 7.51
N PRO A 76 7.48 12.15 6.24
CA PRO A 76 7.53 13.12 5.17
C PRO A 76 6.14 13.72 4.92
N ARG A 77 6.12 14.84 4.20
CA ARG A 77 4.88 15.43 3.71
C ARG A 77 4.17 14.43 2.80
N LEU A 78 2.84 14.46 2.83
CA LEU A 78 1.97 13.58 2.06
C LEU A 78 2.36 13.37 0.57
N PRO A 79 2.84 14.37 -0.19
CA PRO A 79 3.24 14.15 -1.58
C PRO A 79 4.31 13.07 -1.73
N LEU A 80 5.28 13.01 -0.80
CA LEU A 80 6.36 12.02 -0.86
C LEU A 80 5.83 10.61 -0.56
N VAL A 81 4.86 10.49 0.35
CA VAL A 81 4.18 9.21 0.64
C VAL A 81 3.49 8.68 -0.61
N LEU A 82 2.80 9.57 -1.35
CA LEU A 82 2.12 9.22 -2.59
C LEU A 82 3.11 8.81 -3.69
N VAL A 83 4.25 9.50 -3.82
CA VAL A 83 5.31 9.14 -4.76
C VAL A 83 5.89 7.76 -4.44
N VAL A 84 6.20 7.47 -3.17
CA VAL A 84 6.74 6.15 -2.77
C VAL A 84 5.71 5.05 -3.03
N LYS A 85 4.44 5.27 -2.70
CA LYS A 85 3.36 4.34 -3.06
C LYS A 85 3.27 4.11 -4.55
N ALA A 86 3.32 5.17 -5.36
CA ALA A 86 3.29 5.08 -6.81
C ALA A 86 4.49 4.29 -7.38
N VAL A 87 5.68 4.48 -6.81
CA VAL A 87 6.88 3.73 -7.22
C VAL A 87 6.78 2.25 -6.86
N VAL A 88 6.33 1.91 -5.65
CA VAL A 88 6.23 0.50 -5.22
C VAL A 88 5.10 -0.22 -5.96
N LEU A 89 3.92 0.38 -6.02
CA LEU A 89 2.74 -0.24 -6.62
C LEU A 89 2.78 -0.17 -8.16
N GLY A 90 3.26 0.95 -8.72
CA GLY A 90 3.55 1.08 -10.15
C GLY A 90 4.70 0.18 -10.59
N GLY A 91 5.71 -0.02 -9.74
CA GLY A 91 6.76 -1.01 -9.95
C GLY A 91 6.21 -2.43 -10.05
N GLY A 92 5.29 -2.81 -9.14
CA GLY A 92 4.58 -4.08 -9.20
C GLY A 92 3.74 -4.27 -10.47
N ALA A 93 3.04 -3.23 -10.92
CA ALA A 93 2.30 -3.25 -12.19
C ALA A 93 3.23 -3.38 -13.41
N THR A 94 4.37 -2.68 -13.40
CA THR A 94 5.38 -2.75 -14.46
C THR A 94 6.04 -4.13 -14.51
N ALA A 95 6.28 -4.74 -13.34
CA ALA A 95 6.72 -6.11 -13.21
C ALA A 95 5.70 -7.10 -13.81
N LEU A 96 4.42 -6.98 -13.47
CA LEU A 96 3.33 -7.78 -14.07
C LEU A 96 3.24 -7.64 -15.60
N TYR A 97 3.42 -6.42 -16.11
CA TYR A 97 3.50 -6.16 -17.54
C TYR A 97 4.69 -6.91 -18.17
N GLY A 98 5.85 -6.88 -17.52
CA GLY A 98 7.05 -7.62 -17.95
C GLY A 98 6.89 -9.14 -17.94
N VAL A 99 5.96 -9.69 -17.14
CA VAL A 99 5.61 -11.13 -17.11
C VAL A 99 4.44 -11.44 -18.06
N GLY A 100 4.04 -10.49 -18.92
CA GLY A 100 3.05 -10.73 -19.99
C GLY A 100 1.58 -10.61 -19.56
N HIS A 101 1.29 -9.99 -18.41
CA HIS A 101 -0.06 -9.86 -17.86
C HIS A 101 -0.52 -8.38 -17.79
N PRO A 102 -0.75 -7.71 -18.94
CA PRO A 102 -1.00 -6.27 -19.01
C PRO A 102 -2.36 -5.85 -18.43
N VAL A 103 -3.40 -6.68 -18.56
CA VAL A 103 -4.75 -6.36 -18.05
C VAL A 103 -4.75 -6.36 -16.52
N THR A 104 -4.07 -7.32 -15.90
CA THR A 104 -3.93 -7.42 -14.44
C THR A 104 -3.05 -6.30 -13.87
N ALA A 105 -2.01 -5.88 -14.60
CA ALA A 105 -1.22 -4.70 -14.27
C ALA A 105 -2.07 -3.41 -14.23
N ALA A 106 -2.91 -3.21 -15.25
CA ALA A 106 -3.80 -2.05 -15.34
C ALA A 106 -4.86 -2.08 -14.23
N ALA A 107 -5.49 -3.23 -13.98
CA ALA A 107 -6.46 -3.38 -12.89
C ALA A 107 -5.83 -3.06 -11.52
N MET A 108 -4.62 -3.57 -11.26
CA MET A 108 -3.91 -3.31 -10.01
C MET A 108 -3.58 -1.83 -9.83
N ALA A 109 -3.14 -1.14 -10.88
CA ALA A 109 -2.90 0.30 -10.85
C ALA A 109 -4.16 1.10 -10.51
N VAL A 110 -5.30 0.76 -11.13
CA VAL A 110 -6.58 1.43 -10.88
C VAL A 110 -7.04 1.22 -9.43
N VAL A 111 -6.99 -0.01 -8.92
CA VAL A 111 -7.41 -0.32 -7.55
C VAL A 111 -6.55 0.41 -6.52
N VAL A 112 -5.23 0.48 -6.76
CA VAL A 112 -4.30 1.22 -5.90
C VAL A 112 -4.62 2.72 -5.84
N VAL A 113 -4.89 3.33 -6.99
CA VAL A 113 -5.25 4.76 -7.08
C VAL A 113 -6.57 5.01 -6.35
N ALA A 114 -7.59 4.18 -6.58
CA ALA A 114 -8.89 4.31 -5.92
C ALA A 114 -8.79 4.17 -4.39
N ASN A 115 -8.11 3.13 -3.91
CA ASN A 115 -7.90 2.86 -2.49
C ASN A 115 -7.14 4.01 -1.79
N THR A 116 -6.12 4.55 -2.45
CA THR A 116 -5.33 5.67 -1.90
C THR A 116 -6.12 6.97 -1.89
N ALA A 117 -6.90 7.25 -2.92
CA ALA A 117 -7.75 8.43 -2.98
C ALA A 117 -8.85 8.42 -1.91
N LEU A 118 -9.48 7.25 -1.67
CA LEU A 118 -10.44 7.10 -0.58
C LEU A 118 -9.80 7.40 0.78
N ALA A 119 -8.70 6.70 1.09
CA ALA A 119 -8.02 6.85 2.38
C ALA A 119 -7.58 8.30 2.67
N GLU A 120 -7.12 9.02 1.65
CA GLU A 120 -6.65 10.40 1.81
C GLU A 120 -7.80 11.40 2.00
N THR A 121 -8.93 11.19 1.34
CA THR A 121 -10.10 12.08 1.45
C THR A 121 -10.66 12.07 2.88
N PHE A 122 -10.72 10.90 3.51
CA PHE A 122 -11.23 10.78 4.88
C PHE A 122 -10.25 11.29 5.94
N ARG A 123 -8.93 11.25 5.69
CA ARG A 123 -7.94 11.86 6.59
C ARG A 123 -8.06 13.38 6.70
N ARG A 124 -8.61 14.06 5.67
CA ARG A 124 -8.67 15.52 5.59
C ARG A 124 -9.96 16.15 6.09
N THR A 125 -10.96 15.38 6.49
CA THR A 125 -12.24 15.96 6.94
C THR A 125 -12.14 16.31 8.43
N PRO A 126 -12.08 17.60 8.83
CA PRO A 126 -12.13 17.97 10.24
C PRO A 126 -13.51 17.63 10.82
N PRO A 127 -13.63 17.34 12.13
CA PRO A 127 -14.94 17.26 12.76
C PRO A 127 -15.72 18.54 12.48
N ALA A 128 -17.00 18.42 12.09
CA ALA A 128 -17.88 19.58 11.99
C ALA A 128 -17.86 20.33 13.33
N GLU A 129 -17.43 21.59 13.32
CA GLU A 129 -17.47 22.44 14.49
C GLU A 129 -18.94 22.53 14.95
N PRO A 130 -19.26 22.25 16.23
CA PRO A 130 -20.60 22.49 16.72
C PRO A 130 -20.88 23.99 16.57
N ALA A 131 -21.91 24.33 15.80
CA ALA A 131 -22.40 25.69 15.70
C ALA A 131 -22.69 26.20 17.12
N ALA A 132 -21.93 27.21 17.54
CA ALA A 132 -22.09 27.88 18.83
C ALA A 132 -23.35 28.75 18.85
#